data_AF-A0AAV2ANA3-F1
#
_entry.id   AF-A0AAV2ANA3-F1
#
_cell.length_a   1.000
_cell.length_b   1.000
_cell.length_c   1.000
_cell.angle_alpha   90.00
_cell.angle_beta   90.00
_cell.angle_gamma   90.00
#
_symmetry.space_group_name_H-M   'P 1'
#
loop_
_entity.id
_entity.type
_entity.pdbx_description
1 polymer ?
#
loop_
_entity_poly.entity_id
_entity_poly.type
_entity_poly.pdbx_seq_one_letter_code
_entity_poly.pdbx_strand_id
1 'polypeptide(L)'
;MKNKILYRRNNLIVIQKNFRMCLAKRKYRPRYLYIMKLKKLCEKLDAMSQIVSQLNKEKEKSSAEIQAFHEKMKHAIQQAKVTDLTIQQMEKNHLDFVKAVDELLLNLQKKVEQQKIAEERERVIKIQEEMERERLKKEEEKQKKLEEEEMKKRYN
;
A
#
# COMPACT_ATOMS: atom_id res chain seq x y z
N MET A 1 39.55 57.77 -0.14
CA MET A 1 39.70 56.46 -0.82
C MET A 1 39.35 55.25 0.06
N LYS A 2 39.77 55.17 1.33
CA LYS A 2 39.53 54.03 2.26
C LYS A 2 38.06 53.54 2.32
N ASN A 3 37.10 54.44 2.50
CA ASN A 3 35.69 54.07 2.66
C ASN A 3 35.10 53.43 1.38
N LYS A 4 35.52 53.88 0.20
CA LYS A 4 35.08 53.31 -1.09
C LYS A 4 35.62 51.90 -1.31
N ILE A 5 36.85 51.62 -0.87
CA ILE A 5 37.45 50.29 -0.90
C ILE A 5 36.69 49.35 0.04
N LEU A 6 36.42 49.79 1.27
CA LEU A 6 35.65 49.01 2.26
C LEU A 6 34.23 48.71 1.77
N TYR A 7 33.55 49.70 1.19
CA TYR A 7 32.22 49.54 0.61
C TYR A 7 32.21 48.50 -0.52
N ARG A 8 33.15 48.61 -1.48
CA ARG A 8 33.28 47.63 -2.58
C ARG A 8 33.60 46.23 -2.08
N ARG A 9 34.46 46.11 -1.07
CA ARG A 9 34.78 44.83 -0.42
C ARG A 9 33.53 44.19 0.18
N ASN A 10 32.73 44.96 0.93
CA ASN A 10 31.51 44.44 1.55
C ASN A 10 30.50 43.96 0.49
N ASN A 11 30.30 44.73 -0.58
CA ASN A 11 29.43 44.32 -1.68
C ASN A 11 29.94 43.05 -2.37
N LEU A 12 31.25 42.94 -2.59
CA LEU A 12 31.86 41.74 -3.17
C LEU A 12 31.62 40.51 -2.29
N ILE A 13 31.75 40.63 -0.97
CA ILE A 13 31.46 39.54 -0.03
C ILE A 13 30.00 39.09 -0.14
N VAL A 14 29.06 40.02 -0.27
CA VAL A 14 27.62 39.72 -0.46
C VAL A 14 27.38 38.95 -1.75
N ILE A 15 28.00 39.38 -2.86
CA ILE A 15 27.90 38.69 -4.14
C ILE A 15 28.50 37.28 -4.03
N GLN A 16 29.70 37.15 -3.45
CA GLN A 16 30.39 35.87 -3.29
C GLN A 16 29.61 34.86 -2.46
N LYS A 17 29.05 35.27 -1.30
CA LYS A 17 28.27 34.35 -0.46
C LYS A 17 26.99 33.88 -1.15
N ASN A 18 26.32 34.77 -1.88
CA ASN A 18 25.11 34.42 -2.64
C ASN A 18 25.41 33.47 -3.78
N PHE A 19 26.51 33.70 -4.50
CA PHE A 19 26.94 32.79 -5.58
C PHE A 19 27.31 31.41 -5.04
N ARG A 20 28.09 31.34 -3.95
CA ARG A 20 28.43 30.08 -3.27
C ARG A 20 27.17 29.32 -2.82
N MET A 21 26.20 30.03 -2.24
CA MET A 21 24.92 29.46 -1.82
C MET A 21 24.11 28.93 -3.01
N CYS A 22 24.04 29.68 -4.12
CA CYS A 22 23.35 29.25 -5.34
C CYS A 22 23.97 27.97 -5.93
N LEU A 23 25.30 27.91 -6.02
CA LEU A 23 26.01 26.73 -6.50
C LEU A 23 25.78 25.51 -5.62
N ALA A 24 25.89 25.67 -4.29
CA ALA A 24 25.62 24.59 -3.35
C ALA A 24 24.18 24.10 -3.45
N LYS A 25 23.20 25.01 -3.50
CA LYS A 25 21.79 24.67 -3.67
C LYS A 25 21.55 23.91 -4.98
N ARG A 26 22.14 24.37 -6.10
CA ARG A 26 22.01 23.68 -7.39
C ARG A 26 22.60 22.27 -7.35
N LYS A 27 23.74 22.08 -6.68
CA LYS A 27 24.41 20.78 -6.56
C LYS A 27 23.65 19.80 -5.68
N TYR A 28 23.20 20.21 -4.49
CA TYR A 28 22.69 19.30 -3.47
C TYR A 28 21.16 19.22 -3.38
N ARG A 29 20.42 20.24 -3.83
CA ARG A 29 18.94 20.25 -3.78
C ARG A 29 18.30 19.06 -4.53
N PRO A 30 18.77 18.65 -5.73
CA PRO A 30 18.18 17.51 -6.42
C PRO A 30 18.23 16.22 -5.59
N ARG A 31 19.38 15.95 -4.94
CA ARG A 31 19.56 14.80 -4.04
C ARG A 31 18.59 14.85 -2.86
N TYR A 32 18.46 16.01 -2.22
CA TYR A 32 17.52 16.19 -1.11
C TYR A 32 16.07 15.91 -1.54
N LEU A 33 15.64 16.47 -2.66
CA LEU A 33 14.29 16.26 -3.19
C LEU A 33 14.04 14.80 -3.58
N TYR A 34 15.03 14.13 -4.17
CA TYR A 34 14.96 12.71 -4.49
C TYR A 34 14.78 11.85 -3.23
N ILE A 35 15.60 12.05 -2.20
CA ILE A 35 15.47 11.34 -0.91
C ILE A 35 14.10 11.60 -0.29
N MET A 36 13.61 12.84 -0.31
CA MET A 36 12.28 13.19 0.20
C MET A 36 11.18 12.43 -0.56
N LYS A 37 11.28 12.33 -1.90
CA LYS A 37 10.33 11.57 -2.73
C LYS A 37 10.36 10.07 -2.41
N LEU A 38 11.54 9.48 -2.21
CA LEU A 38 11.65 8.08 -1.79
C LEU A 38 11.04 7.83 -0.41
N LYS A 39 11.26 8.72 0.56
CA LYS A 39 10.63 8.60 1.88
C LYS A 39 9.10 8.60 1.80
N LYS A 40 8.51 9.46 0.97
CA LYS A 40 7.06 9.45 0.73
C LYS A 40 6.56 8.14 0.13
N LEU A 41 7.36 7.49 -0.72
CA LEU A 41 7.02 6.16 -1.25
C LEU A 41 7.12 5.08 -0.15
N CYS A 42 8.08 5.17 0.78
CA CYS A 42 8.12 4.30 1.95
C CYS A 42 6.85 4.43 2.80
N GLU A 43 6.37 5.65 3.04
CA GLU A 43 5.11 5.89 3.77
C GLU A 43 3.89 5.22 3.08
N LYS A 44 3.87 5.20 1.73
CA LYS A 44 2.84 4.46 0.99
C LYS A 44 2.93 2.95 1.20
N LEU A 45 4.14 2.40 1.29
CA LEU A 45 4.33 0.97 1.58
C LEU A 45 3.87 0.61 3.00
N ASP A 46 4.08 1.50 3.97
CA ASP A 46 3.58 1.31 5.33
C ASP A 46 2.04 1.21 5.34
N ALA A 47 1.36 2.06 4.56
CA ALA A 47 -0.09 1.96 4.38
C ALA A 47 -0.50 0.64 3.69
N MET A 48 0.27 0.16 2.70
CA MET A 48 0.02 -1.14 2.07
C MET A 48 0.22 -2.31 3.05
N SER A 49 1.18 -2.21 3.96
CA SER A 49 1.40 -3.21 5.01
C SER A 49 0.17 -3.33 5.93
N GLN A 50 -0.48 -2.21 6.25
CA GLN A 50 -1.74 -2.21 6.99
C GLN A 50 -2.86 -2.94 6.23
N ILE A 51 -2.97 -2.74 4.91
CA ILE A 51 -3.95 -3.46 4.08
C ILE A 51 -3.66 -4.96 4.08
N VAL A 52 -2.38 -5.35 3.92
CA VAL A 52 -1.98 -6.76 3.98
C VAL A 52 -2.26 -7.39 5.35
N SER A 53 -2.18 -6.61 6.43
CA SER A 53 -2.47 -7.13 7.77
C SER A 53 -3.91 -7.65 7.94
N GLN A 54 -4.84 -7.15 7.11
CA GLN A 54 -6.26 -7.52 7.06
C GLN A 54 -6.54 -8.71 6.13
N LEU A 55 -5.56 -9.15 5.32
CA LEU A 55 -5.71 -10.32 4.47
C LEU A 55 -5.66 -11.60 5.29
N ASN A 56 -6.59 -12.51 5.05
CA ASN A 56 -6.67 -13.81 5.71
C ASN A 56 -5.79 -14.85 4.98
N LYS A 57 -5.76 -14.79 3.64
CA LYS A 57 -4.95 -15.66 2.78
C LYS A 57 -3.76 -14.87 2.21
N GLU A 58 -2.61 -15.52 2.04
CA GLU A 58 -1.38 -14.92 1.47
C GLU A 58 -0.76 -13.72 2.19
N LYS A 59 -1.15 -13.48 3.44
CA LYS A 59 -0.61 -12.40 4.28
C LYS A 59 0.91 -12.44 4.39
N GLU A 60 1.48 -13.59 4.72
CA GLU A 60 2.94 -13.74 4.92
C GLU A 60 3.73 -13.44 3.65
N LYS A 61 3.30 -13.99 2.51
CA LYS A 61 3.93 -13.75 1.20
C LYS A 61 3.89 -12.27 0.84
N SER A 62 2.71 -11.65 0.92
CA SER A 62 2.53 -10.24 0.58
C SER A 62 3.27 -9.30 1.55
N SER A 63 3.36 -9.68 2.83
CA SER A 63 4.13 -8.94 3.83
C SER A 63 5.63 -9.03 3.57
N ALA A 64 6.14 -10.20 3.19
CA ALA A 64 7.54 -10.39 2.85
C ALA A 64 7.93 -9.59 1.59
N GLU A 65 7.04 -9.55 0.58
CA GLU A 65 7.23 -8.73 -0.64
C GLU A 65 7.34 -7.24 -0.32
N ILE A 66 6.40 -6.70 0.49
CA ILE A 66 6.44 -5.29 0.93
C ILE A 66 7.72 -5.00 1.71
N GLN A 67 8.11 -5.88 2.64
CA GLN A 67 9.31 -5.69 3.45
C GLN A 67 10.59 -5.71 2.60
N ALA A 68 10.70 -6.65 1.65
CA ALA A 68 11.82 -6.70 0.72
C ALA A 68 11.91 -5.43 -0.12
N PHE A 69 10.76 -4.90 -0.57
CA PHE A 69 10.72 -3.66 -1.34
C PHE A 69 11.09 -2.43 -0.47
N HIS A 70 10.66 -2.40 0.78
CA HIS A 70 11.04 -1.38 1.76
C HIS A 70 12.55 -1.36 2.01
N GLU A 71 13.19 -2.52 2.15
CA GLU A 71 14.65 -2.61 2.31
C GLU A 71 15.41 -2.17 1.04
N LYS A 72 14.92 -2.50 -0.16
CA LYS A 72 15.47 -1.97 -1.42
C LYS A 72 15.42 -0.44 -1.46
N MET A 73 14.31 0.16 -1.02
CA MET A 73 14.15 1.61 -0.97
C MET A 73 15.07 2.27 0.07
N LYS A 74 15.19 1.69 1.27
CA LYS A 74 16.16 2.15 2.29
C LYS A 74 17.58 2.13 1.75
N HIS A 75 17.96 1.04 1.09
CA HIS A 75 19.27 0.93 0.47
C HIS A 75 19.48 2.02 -0.61
N ALA A 76 18.49 2.26 -1.47
CA ALA A 76 18.55 3.34 -2.45
C ALA A 76 18.69 4.74 -1.80
N ILE A 77 18.04 4.99 -0.66
CA ILE A 77 18.20 6.22 0.12
C ILE A 77 19.63 6.33 0.67
N GLN A 78 20.21 5.25 1.20
CA GLN A 78 21.58 5.27 1.72
C GLN A 78 22.59 5.49 0.61
N GLN A 79 22.44 4.80 -0.53
CA GLN A 79 23.27 5.04 -1.70
C GLN A 79 23.19 6.50 -2.14
N ALA A 80 21.98 7.06 -2.26
CA ALA A 80 21.81 8.45 -2.65
C ALA A 80 22.48 9.48 -1.74
N LYS A 81 22.74 9.15 -0.47
CA LYS A 81 23.51 10.02 0.44
C LYS A 81 25.00 10.01 0.13
N VAL A 82 25.54 8.84 -0.22
CA VAL A 82 26.99 8.60 -0.36
C VAL A 82 27.47 8.87 -1.79
N THR A 83 26.72 8.44 -2.82
CA THR A 83 27.16 8.53 -4.22
C THR A 83 26.68 9.80 -4.93
N ASP A 84 27.53 10.29 -5.84
CA ASP A 84 27.21 11.38 -6.76
C ASP A 84 26.38 10.88 -7.96
N LEU A 85 25.09 10.66 -7.71
CA LEU A 85 24.11 10.36 -8.75
C LEU A 85 23.80 11.59 -9.61
N THR A 86 23.58 11.40 -10.92
CA THR A 86 23.09 12.46 -11.80
C THR A 86 21.58 12.66 -11.62
N ILE A 87 21.08 13.85 -11.98
CA ILE A 87 19.65 14.18 -11.86
C ILE A 87 18.78 13.20 -12.66
N GLN A 88 19.21 12.86 -13.88
CA GLN A 88 18.51 11.91 -14.75
C GLN A 88 18.45 10.51 -14.14
N GLN A 89 19.54 10.04 -13.51
CA GLN A 89 19.54 8.75 -12.82
C GLN A 89 18.58 8.76 -11.62
N MET A 90 18.56 9.84 -10.83
CA MET A 90 17.61 9.98 -9.72
C MET A 90 16.16 9.94 -10.21
N GLU A 91 15.85 10.65 -11.29
CA GLU A 91 14.51 10.69 -11.86
C GLU A 91 14.08 9.34 -12.41
N LYS A 92 14.95 8.67 -13.16
CA LYS A 92 14.71 7.31 -13.68
C LYS A 92 14.46 6.32 -12.53
N ASN A 93 15.37 6.27 -11.56
CA ASN A 93 15.23 5.39 -10.40
C ASN A 93 13.92 5.65 -9.64
N HIS A 94 13.57 6.92 -9.45
CA HIS A 94 12.31 7.28 -8.80
C HIS A 94 11.10 6.77 -9.59
N LEU A 95 11.09 6.96 -10.92
CA LEU A 95 10.00 6.48 -11.77
C LEU A 95 9.88 4.96 -11.72
N ASP A 96 11.00 4.24 -11.73
CA ASP A 96 11.02 2.79 -11.62
C ASP A 96 10.45 2.32 -10.27
N PHE A 97 10.79 3.01 -9.17
CA PHE A 97 10.16 2.74 -7.86
C PHE A 97 8.67 3.05 -7.85
N VAL A 98 8.23 4.15 -8.46
CA VAL A 98 6.79 4.50 -8.54
C VAL A 98 6.02 3.39 -9.26
N LYS A 99 6.50 2.96 -10.43
CA LYS A 99 5.86 1.88 -11.19
C LYS A 99 5.75 0.59 -10.39
N ALA A 100 6.82 0.19 -9.72
CA ALA A 100 6.82 -1.02 -8.90
C ALA A 100 5.87 -0.92 -7.69
N VAL A 101 5.75 0.25 -7.07
CA VAL A 101 4.77 0.49 -5.99
C VAL A 101 3.34 0.43 -6.53
N ASP A 102 3.08 1.02 -7.69
CA ASP A 102 1.75 1.02 -8.30
C ASP A 102 1.33 -0.40 -8.72
N GLU A 103 2.25 -1.18 -9.30
CA GLU A 103 2.03 -2.60 -9.61
C GLU A 103 1.73 -3.43 -8.36
N LEU A 104 2.50 -3.21 -7.28
CA LEU A 104 2.29 -3.89 -6.00
C LEU A 104 0.91 -3.54 -5.42
N LEU A 105 0.51 -2.27 -5.48
CA LEU A 105 -0.82 -1.83 -5.03
C LEU A 105 -1.95 -2.49 -5.83
N LEU A 106 -1.84 -2.50 -7.16
CA LEU A 106 -2.85 -3.12 -8.03
C LEU A 106 -2.99 -4.61 -7.75
N ASN A 107 -1.88 -5.30 -7.52
CA ASN A 107 -1.89 -6.71 -7.17
C ASN A 107 -2.54 -6.95 -5.79
N LEU A 108 -2.23 -6.11 -4.80
CA LEU A 108 -2.88 -6.19 -3.49
C LEU A 108 -4.39 -5.93 -3.56
N GLN A 109 -4.82 -4.93 -4.32
CA GLN A 109 -6.25 -4.63 -4.52
C GLN A 109 -6.99 -5.83 -5.12
N LYS A 110 -6.41 -6.48 -6.13
CA LYS A 110 -6.99 -7.70 -6.72
C LYS A 110 -7.11 -8.83 -5.69
N LYS A 111 -6.09 -9.03 -4.84
CA LYS A 111 -6.13 -10.06 -3.78
C LYS A 111 -7.20 -9.77 -2.73
N VAL A 112 -7.32 -8.51 -2.30
CA VAL A 112 -8.37 -8.08 -1.36
C VAL A 112 -9.76 -8.34 -1.95
N GLU A 113 -9.97 -8.00 -3.23
CA GLU A 113 -11.25 -8.21 -3.91
C GLU A 113 -11.59 -9.70 -4.02
N GLN A 114 -10.61 -10.54 -4.40
CA GLN A 114 -10.78 -11.98 -4.46
C GLN A 114 -11.13 -12.59 -3.11
N GLN A 115 -10.53 -12.10 -2.02
CA GLN A 115 -10.87 -12.55 -0.67
C GLN A 115 -12.33 -12.21 -0.32
N LYS A 116 -12.80 -10.98 -0.60
CA LYS A 116 -14.19 -10.59 -0.35
C LYS A 116 -15.18 -11.44 -1.13
N ILE A 117 -14.92 -11.68 -2.41
CA ILE A 117 -15.76 -12.54 -3.25
C ILE A 117 -15.82 -13.97 -2.69
N ALA A 118 -14.69 -14.51 -2.21
CA ALA A 118 -14.65 -15.84 -1.61
C ALA A 118 -15.45 -15.90 -0.30
N GLU A 119 -15.31 -14.89 0.56
CA GLU A 119 -16.04 -14.79 1.83
C GLU A 119 -17.55 -14.63 1.60
N GLU A 120 -17.97 -13.85 0.60
CA GLU A 120 -19.38 -13.72 0.22
C GLU A 120 -19.96 -15.03 -0.32
N ARG A 121 -19.21 -15.75 -1.16
CA ARG A 121 -19.63 -17.07 -1.66
C ARG A 121 -19.82 -18.07 -0.52
N GLU A 122 -18.90 -18.12 0.43
CA GLU A 122 -19.02 -19.00 1.61
C GLU A 122 -20.23 -18.62 2.47
N ARG A 123 -20.52 -17.32 2.63
CA ARG A 123 -21.74 -16.87 3.35
C ARG A 123 -23.02 -17.29 2.63
N VAL A 124 -23.08 -17.14 1.31
CA VAL A 124 -24.25 -17.56 0.52
C VAL A 124 -24.50 -19.06 0.64
N ILE A 125 -23.44 -19.88 0.55
CA ILE A 125 -23.55 -21.34 0.74
C ILE A 125 -24.12 -21.67 2.12
N LYS A 126 -23.61 -21.06 3.20
CA LYS A 126 -24.12 -21.30 4.57
C LYS A 126 -25.59 -20.92 4.72
N ILE A 127 -26.00 -19.78 4.16
CA ILE A 127 -27.42 -19.35 4.19
C ILE A 127 -28.30 -20.36 3.45
N GLN A 128 -27.82 -20.86 2.30
CA GLN A 128 -28.56 -21.84 1.51
C GLN A 128 -28.72 -23.19 2.25
N GLU A 129 -27.66 -23.66 2.91
CA GLU A 129 -27.71 -24.85 3.76
C GLU A 129 -28.63 -24.70 4.98
N GLU A 130 -28.69 -23.51 5.58
CA GLU A 130 -29.61 -23.21 6.68
C GLU A 130 -31.07 -23.18 6.20
N MET A 131 -31.33 -22.56 5.05
CA MET A 131 -32.67 -22.57 4.43
C MET A 131 -33.13 -23.97 4.07
N GLU A 132 -32.26 -24.83 3.53
CA GLU A 132 -32.61 -26.22 3.22
C GLU A 132 -32.90 -27.03 4.49
N ARG A 133 -32.08 -26.87 5.54
CA ARG A 133 -32.34 -27.51 6.85
C ARG A 133 -33.67 -27.07 7.45
N GLU A 134 -34.03 -25.79 7.35
CA GLU A 134 -35.36 -25.33 7.79
C GLU A 134 -36.50 -25.91 6.93
N ARG A 135 -36.30 -26.02 5.60
CA ARG A 135 -37.30 -26.61 4.70
C ARG A 135 -37.55 -28.08 5.04
N LEU A 136 -36.48 -28.87 5.20
CA LEU A 136 -36.56 -30.28 5.60
C LEU A 136 -37.31 -30.45 6.93
N LYS A 137 -37.00 -29.63 7.94
CA LYS A 137 -37.71 -29.65 9.23
C LYS A 137 -39.21 -29.35 9.09
N LYS A 138 -39.58 -28.37 8.25
CA LYS A 138 -40.99 -28.03 7.99
C LYS A 138 -41.72 -29.12 7.21
N GLU A 139 -41.04 -29.82 6.30
CA GLU A 139 -41.60 -30.98 5.58
C GLU A 139 -41.81 -32.18 6.51
N GLU A 140 -40.83 -32.50 7.36
CA GLU A 140 -40.96 -33.56 8.37
C GLU A 140 -42.09 -33.29 9.37
N GLU A 141 -42.26 -32.05 9.85
CA GLU A 141 -43.40 -31.68 10.69
C GLU A 141 -44.75 -31.79 9.97
N LYS A 142 -44.82 -31.45 8.68
CA LYS A 142 -46.05 -31.58 7.89
C LYS A 142 -46.41 -33.05 7.66
N GLN A 143 -45.43 -33.89 7.35
CA GLN A 143 -45.64 -35.33 7.18
C GLN A 143 -46.18 -35.97 8.47
N LYS A 144 -45.56 -35.66 9.62
CA LYS A 144 -46.04 -36.15 10.92
C LYS A 144 -47.48 -35.73 11.23
N LYS A 145 -47.86 -34.49 10.92
CA LYS A 145 -49.25 -34.02 11.11
C LYS A 145 -50.25 -34.76 10.22
N LEU A 146 -49.86 -35.07 8.97
CA LEU A 146 -50.68 -35.85 8.04
C LEU A 146 -50.87 -37.29 8.54
N GLU A 147 -49.80 -37.94 8.99
CA GLU A 147 -49.86 -39.29 9.56
C GLU A 147 -50.72 -39.35 10.84
N GLU A 148 -50.63 -38.34 11.72
CA GLU A 148 -51.49 -38.23 12.90
C GLU A 148 -52.98 -38.03 12.53
N GLU A 149 -53.28 -37.23 11.50
CA GLU A 149 -54.64 -37.07 11.00
C GLU A 149 -55.20 -38.34 10.34
N GLU A 150 -54.37 -39.08 9.59
CA GLU A 150 -54.78 -40.35 8.99
C GLU A 150 -55.01 -41.45 10.05
N MET A 151 -54.17 -41.51 11.09
CA MET A 151 -54.36 -42.43 12.21
C MET A 151 -55.63 -42.10 13.01
N LYS A 152 -55.95 -40.81 13.21
CA LYS A 152 -57.22 -40.39 13.83
C LYS A 152 -58.46 -40.71 12.99
N LYS A 153 -58.35 -40.77 11.66
CA LYS A 153 -59.43 -41.19 10.75
C LYS A 153 -59.61 -42.70 10.64
N ARG A 154 -58.57 -43.50 10.93
CA ARG A 154 -58.65 -44.97 10.91
C ARG A 154 -59.18 -45.59 12.21
N TYR A 155 -59.12 -44.85 13.33
CA TYR A 155 -59.56 -45.31 14.65
C TYR A 155 -60.91 -44.72 15.11
N ASN A 156 -61.63 -44.01 14.25
CA ASN A 156 -63.05 -43.63 14.38
C ASN A 156 -63.85 -44.32 13.28
#